data_AF-A0A1G4Q4U6-F1
#
_entry.id   AF-A0A1G4Q4U6-F1
#
_cell.length_a   1.000
_cell.length_b   1.000
_cell.length_c   1.000
_cell.angle_alpha   90.00
_cell.angle_beta   90.00
_cell.angle_gamma   90.00
#
_symmetry.space_group_name_H-M   'P 1'
#
loop_
_entity.id
_entity.type
_entity.pdbx_description
1 polymer ?
#
loop_
_entity_poly.entity_id
_entity_poly.type
_entity_poly.pdbx_seq_one_letter_code
_entity_poly.pdbx_strand_id
1 'polypeptide(L)' 'MGFHEKPLASATIEQKPDGWEVVTRNVAGVDKEERFFYSKAEAQAYYQQQSRLARAENA' A
#
# COMPACT_ATOMS: atom_id res chain seq x y z
N MET A 1 13.50 20.62 16.29
CA MET A 1 13.73 19.62 15.22
C MET A 1 12.38 19.01 14.89
N GLY A 2 11.75 19.39 13.78
CA GLY A 2 10.48 18.81 13.36
C GLY A 2 10.67 18.23 11.97
N PHE A 3 10.87 16.91 11.89
CA PHE A 3 10.89 16.21 10.61
C PHE A 3 9.49 16.36 10.01
N HIS A 4 9.32 17.31 9.08
CA HIS A 4 8.23 17.26 8.12
C HIS A 4 8.58 16.12 7.16
N GLU A 5 8.37 14.87 7.62
CA GLU A 5 8.31 13.75 6.71
C GLU A 5 7.11 14.01 5.81
N LYS A 6 7.40 14.44 4.57
CA LYS A 6 6.40 14.48 3.51
C LYS A 6 5.73 13.10 3.50
N PRO A 7 4.39 13.02 3.44
CA PRO A 7 3.73 11.72 3.37
C PRO A 7 4.31 10.95 2.19
N LEU A 8 4.92 9.80 2.45
CA LEU A 8 5.47 8.96 1.39
C LEU A 8 4.38 8.02 0.90
N ALA A 9 4.37 7.74 -0.40
CA ALA A 9 3.53 6.66 -0.88
C ALA A 9 3.98 5.35 -0.23
N SER A 10 3.01 4.53 0.19
CA SER A 10 3.27 3.26 0.84
C SER A 10 2.19 2.25 0.47
N ALA A 11 2.59 0.98 0.40
CA ALA A 11 1.67 -0.13 0.30
C ALA A 11 1.90 -1.05 1.50
N THR A 12 0.84 -1.56 2.09
CA THR A 12 0.86 -2.52 3.19
C THR A 12 -0.08 -3.67 2.86
N ILE A 13 0.30 -4.88 3.29
CA ILE A 13 -0.53 -6.07 3.18
C ILE A 13 -0.83 -6.59 4.58
N GLU A 14 -2.12 -6.81 4.85
CA GLU A 14 -2.63 -7.28 6.13
C GLU A 14 -3.41 -8.58 5.92
N GLN A 15 -3.18 -9.56 6.79
CA GLN A 15 -4.00 -10.77 6.82
C GLN A 15 -5.24 -10.51 7.68
N LYS A 16 -6.42 -10.74 7.11
CA LYS A 16 -7.72 -10.67 7.81
C LYS A 16 -8.27 -12.10 8.00
N PRO A 17 -9.30 -12.32 8.84
CA PRO A 17 -9.87 -13.64 9.08
C PRO A 17 -10.37 -14.32 7.79
N ASP A 18 -10.90 -13.53 6.87
CA ASP A 18 -11.55 -14.02 5.65
C ASP A 18 -10.64 -13.94 4.40
N GLY A 19 -9.40 -13.46 4.54
CA GLY A 19 -8.51 -13.22 3.40
C GLY A 19 -7.38 -12.24 3.66
N TRP A 20 -7.06 -11.44 2.64
CA TRP A 20 -5.93 -10.52 2.62
C TRP A 20 -6.39 -9.15 2.16
N GLU A 21 -5.97 -8.12 2.87
CA GLU A 21 -6.25 -6.73 2.55
C GLU A 21 -4.95 -6.03 2.15
N VAL A 22 -4.95 -5.36 1.01
CA VAL A 22 -3.85 -4.51 0.60
C VAL A 22 -4.31 -3.06 0.71
N VAL A 23 -3.59 -2.29 1.51
CA VAL A 23 -3.84 -0.86 1.72
C VAL A 23 -2.73 -0.08 1.03
N THR A 24 -3.12 0.82 0.15
CA THR A 24 -2.20 1.67 -0.60
C THR A 24 -2.44 3.12 -0.21
N ARG A 25 -1.37 3.88 0.04
CA ARG A 25 -1.38 5.32 0.33
C ARG A 25 -0.48 6.03 -0.65
N ASN A 26 -0.92 7.15 -1.21
CA ASN A 26 -0.11 7.95 -2.14
C ASN A 26 0.82 8.95 -1.43
N VAL A 27 1.69 9.63 -2.19
CA VAL A 27 2.66 10.66 -1.72
C VAL A 27 2.02 11.93 -1.14
N ALA A 28 0.70 12.07 -1.24
CA ALA A 28 -0.02 13.12 -0.55
C ALA A 28 -0.52 12.65 0.82
N GLY A 29 -0.52 11.34 1.09
CA GLY A 29 -1.21 10.74 2.23
C GLY A 29 -2.74 10.94 2.18
N VAL A 30 -3.26 11.31 1.00
CA VAL A 30 -4.64 11.75 0.79
C VAL A 30 -5.50 10.61 0.26
N ASP A 31 -4.99 9.85 -0.70
CA ASP A 31 -5.73 8.70 -1.24
C ASP A 31 -5.31 7.43 -0.54
N LYS A 32 -6.30 6.78 0.07
CA LYS A 32 -6.20 5.44 0.65
C LYS A 32 -7.03 4.51 -0.22
N GLU A 33 -6.39 3.56 -0.88
CA GLU A 33 -7.08 2.50 -1.58
C GLU A 33 -6.97 1.20 -0.80
N GLU A 34 -8.11 0.61 -0.44
CA GLU A 34 -8.21 -0.65 0.27
C GLU A 34 -8.78 -1.70 -0.66
N ARG A 35 -8.01 -2.77 -0.88
CA ARG A 35 -8.44 -3.85 -1.76
C ARG A 35 -8.34 -5.19 -1.06
N PHE A 36 -9.47 -5.87 -1.00
CA PHE A 36 -9.59 -7.19 -0.40
C PHE A 36 -9.40 -8.30 -1.44
N PHE A 37 -8.71 -9.36 -1.03
CA PHE A 37 -8.40 -10.53 -1.83
C PHE A 37 -8.60 -11.80 -1.01
N TYR A 38 -9.26 -12.79 -1.60
CA TYR A 38 -9.42 -14.11 -0.97
C TYR A 38 -8.16 -14.97 -1.12
N SER A 39 -7.37 -14.76 -2.18
CA SER A 39 -6.13 -15.48 -2.42
C SER A 39 -4.91 -14.71 -1.96
N LYS A 40 -4.03 -15.38 -1.20
CA LYS A 40 -2.72 -14.84 -0.81
C LYS A 40 -1.88 -14.45 -2.02
N ALA A 41 -1.90 -15.27 -3.08
CA ALA A 41 -1.09 -15.04 -4.26
C ALA A 41 -1.52 -13.76 -5.00
N GLU A 42 -2.83 -13.53 -5.12
CA GLU A 42 -3.39 -12.33 -5.74
C GLU A 42 -3.07 -11.08 -4.90
N ALA A 43 -3.24 -11.16 -3.59
CA ALA A 43 -2.91 -10.08 -2.67
C ALA A 43 -1.41 -9.70 -2.75
N GLN A 44 -0.53 -10.70 -2.80
CA GLN A 44 0.91 -10.46 -2.93
C GLN A 44 1.29 -9.88 -4.29
N ALA A 45 0.68 -10.34 -5.38
CA ALA A 45 0.91 -9.77 -6.71
C ALA A 45 0.50 -8.30 -6.76
N TYR A 46 -0.68 -7.99 -6.21
CA TYR A 46 -1.18 -6.62 -6.10
C TYR A 46 -0.27 -5.75 -5.23
N TYR A 47 0.10 -6.22 -4.04
CA TYR A 47 1.02 -5.54 -3.15
C TYR A 47 2.36 -5.22 -3.82
N GLN A 48 2.95 -6.17 -4.55
CA GLN A 48 4.21 -5.94 -5.26
C GLN A 48 4.07 -4.89 -6.36
N GLN A 49 2.95 -4.87 -7.09
CA GLN A 49 2.67 -3.85 -8.08
C GLN A 49 2.57 -2.47 -7.43
N GLN A 50 1.77 -2.35 -6.37
CA GLN A 50 1.56 -1.08 -5.67
C GLN A 50 2.81 -0.58 -4.96
N SER A 51 3.62 -1.48 -4.38
CA SER A 51 4.90 -1.12 -3.75
C SER A 51 5.90 -0.53 -4.76
N ARG A 52 5.90 -1.02 -6.00
CA ARG A 52 6.74 -0.45 -7.08
C ARG A 52 6.26 0.93 -7.50
N LEU A 53 4.95 1.12 -7.62
CA LEU A 53 4.35 2.42 -7.94
C LEU A 53 4.65 3.42 -6.82
N ALA A 54 4.40 3.05 -5.57
CA ALA A 54 4.73 3.87 -4.41
C ALA A 54 6.21 4.26 -4.37
N ARG A 55 7.12 3.33 -4.65
CA ARG A 55 8.56 3.64 -4.73
C ARG A 55 8.90 4.60 -5.86
N ALA A 56 8.23 4.49 -7.01
CA ALA A 56 8.42 5.39 -8.14
C ALA A 56 7.86 6.79 -7.86
N GLU A 57 6.74 6.90 -7.14
CA GLU A 57 6.18 8.20 -6.73
C GLU A 57 7.05 8.91 -5.67
N ASN A 58 7.78 8.15 -4.85
CA ASN A 58 8.70 8.69 -3.85
C ASN A 58 10.08 9.10 -4.42
N ALA A 59 10.38 8.80 -5.68
CA ALA A 59 11.66 9.08 -6.33
C ALA A 59 11.73 10.52 -6.86
#